data_AF-A0A8J7P4X4-F1
#
_entry.id   AF-A0A8J7P4X4-F1
#
_cell.length_a   1.000
_cell.length_b   1.000
_cell.length_c   1.000
_cell.angle_alpha   90.00
_cell.angle_beta   90.00
_cell.angle_gamma   90.00
#
_symmetry.space_group_name_H-M   'P 1'
#
loop_
_entity.id
_entity.type
_entity.pdbx_description
1 polymer ?
#
loop_
_entity_poly.entity_id
_entity_poly.type
_entity_poly.pdbx_seq_one_letter_code
_entity_poly.pdbx_strand_id
1 'polypeptide(L)'
;MPSVAEGVKIGIQECQHQFRGRRWNCTTINDNLAIFGPVLDKVVEYGSAEHHQCSPVQPQDYDLIHEGYDHSDTHNGKQPDALHDPQCPTGEVAMTEDMYLGSITTRESAFVHAIASAGVAFAVTRSCAEGSATICGCDTRHKGAPGEGWKWGGCSEDAEFGSMVSREFADARENRPDARSAMNRHNNEAGRTSINDHLHLKCKCHGLSGSCEVKTCWWSQPDFRVIGDYLKDKYDSASEMVVEKHRESRGWVETLRPKYTFFKPPTERDLVYYESSPNFCEPNTETGSFGTRDRICNVTSHGIDGCDLLCCGRGHNTRTEKRKEKCHCIFHWCCYVSCQECVRIYDVHTCK
;
A
#
# COMPACT_ATOMS: atom_id res chain seq x y z
N MET A 1 -5.54 -0.66 16.00
CA MET A 1 -4.38 0.25 16.01
C MET A 1 -4.45 1.19 14.81
N PRO A 2 -4.91 2.44 14.98
CA PRO A 2 -5.07 3.40 13.88
C PRO A 2 -3.77 3.66 13.10
N SER A 3 -2.63 3.68 13.79
CA SER A 3 -1.31 3.96 13.23
C SER A 3 -0.84 2.92 12.21
N VAL A 4 -1.34 1.67 12.28
CA VAL A 4 -1.03 0.63 11.29
C VAL A 4 -1.72 0.94 9.95
N ALA A 5 -3.00 1.29 9.98
CA ALA A 5 -3.74 1.67 8.77
C ALA A 5 -3.18 2.97 8.16
N GLU A 6 -2.83 3.93 9.00
CA GLU A 6 -2.16 5.15 8.55
C GLU A 6 -0.80 4.86 7.91
N GLY A 7 -0.04 3.92 8.47
CA GLY A 7 1.25 3.51 7.91
C GLY A 7 1.14 2.91 6.51
N VAL A 8 0.11 2.10 6.24
CA VAL A 8 -0.15 1.59 4.88
C VAL A 8 -0.43 2.76 3.93
N LYS A 9 -1.25 3.72 4.34
CA LYS A 9 -1.57 4.91 3.53
C LYS A 9 -0.34 5.74 3.22
N ILE A 10 0.52 6.00 4.22
CA ILE A 10 1.80 6.69 4.02
C ILE A 10 2.66 5.95 2.99
N GLY A 11 2.76 4.61 3.11
CA GLY A 11 3.49 3.78 2.16
C GLY A 11 2.96 3.88 0.72
N ILE A 12 1.65 3.81 0.53
CA ILE A 12 1.03 3.86 -0.80
C ILE A 12 1.05 5.27 -1.42
N GLN A 13 0.87 6.32 -0.63
CA GLN A 13 1.04 7.69 -1.11
C GLN A 13 2.47 7.94 -1.59
N GLU A 14 3.46 7.42 -0.86
CA GLU A 14 4.86 7.51 -1.28
C GLU A 14 5.13 6.64 -2.51
N CYS A 15 4.52 5.46 -2.63
CA CYS A 15 4.58 4.66 -3.85
C CYS A 15 4.05 5.42 -5.07
N GLN A 16 2.88 6.05 -4.96
CA GLN A 16 2.32 6.89 -6.01
C GLN A 16 3.23 8.08 -6.33
N HIS A 17 3.86 8.67 -5.30
CA HIS A 17 4.85 9.73 -5.50
C HIS A 17 6.04 9.24 -6.34
N GLN A 18 6.67 8.13 -5.94
CA GLN A 18 7.85 7.57 -6.58
C GLN A 18 7.58 7.13 -8.03
N PHE A 19 6.36 6.67 -8.32
CA PHE A 19 5.98 6.14 -9.64
C PHE A 19 5.10 7.10 -10.47
N ARG A 20 4.89 8.35 -10.05
CA ARG A 20 4.00 9.33 -10.72
C ARG A 20 4.25 9.51 -12.23
N GLY A 21 5.51 9.41 -12.65
CA GLY A 21 5.94 9.55 -14.06
C GLY A 21 6.19 8.22 -14.80
N ARG A 22 5.97 7.07 -14.16
CA ARG A 22 6.19 5.72 -14.75
C ARG A 22 4.88 5.18 -15.33
N ARG A 23 4.93 4.26 -16.31
CA ARG A 23 3.72 3.66 -16.93
C ARG A 23 2.81 2.96 -15.92
N TRP A 24 3.39 2.26 -14.96
CA TRP A 24 2.70 1.87 -13.72
C TRP A 24 2.96 2.95 -12.67
N ASN A 25 1.90 3.51 -12.09
CA ASN A 25 1.96 4.68 -11.20
C ASN A 25 1.43 4.39 -9.77
N CYS A 26 1.29 3.12 -9.41
CA CYS A 26 0.83 2.67 -8.09
C CYS A 26 -0.59 3.10 -7.69
N THR A 27 -1.44 3.55 -8.62
CA THR A 27 -2.84 3.92 -8.31
C THR A 27 -3.81 2.74 -8.29
N THR A 28 -3.34 1.56 -8.72
CA THR A 28 -4.11 0.31 -8.72
C THR A 28 -4.10 -0.39 -7.37
N ILE A 29 -3.22 0.06 -6.46
CA ILE A 29 -3.06 -0.48 -5.13
C ILE A 29 -4.06 0.20 -4.20
N ASN A 30 -4.92 -0.59 -3.56
CA ASN A 30 -5.83 -0.08 -2.53
C ASN A 30 -5.02 0.27 -1.27
N ASP A 31 -5.27 1.43 -0.67
CA ASP A 31 -4.62 1.93 0.54
C ASP A 31 -5.18 1.29 1.84
N ASN A 32 -6.10 0.34 1.70
CA ASN A 32 -6.63 -0.48 2.77
C ASN A 32 -5.65 -1.59 3.20
N LEU A 33 -5.85 -2.10 4.42
CA LEU A 33 -5.08 -3.21 5.00
C LEU A 33 -5.11 -4.50 4.15
N ALA A 34 -6.03 -4.58 3.19
CA ALA A 34 -6.14 -5.63 2.18
C ALA A 34 -4.89 -5.80 1.31
N ILE A 35 -3.92 -4.87 1.34
CA ILE A 35 -2.61 -5.06 0.70
C ILE A 35 -1.84 -6.26 1.27
N PHE A 36 -2.02 -6.54 2.56
CA PHE A 36 -1.53 -7.76 3.20
C PHE A 36 -2.61 -8.87 3.19
N GLY A 37 -3.73 -8.65 2.49
CA GLY A 37 -5.02 -9.35 2.47
C GLY A 37 -5.90 -9.08 3.70
N PRO A 38 -7.11 -9.68 3.80
CA PRO A 38 -8.01 -9.42 4.92
C PRO A 38 -7.37 -9.89 6.24
N VAL A 39 -7.06 -8.94 7.13
CA VAL A 39 -6.44 -9.18 8.45
C VAL A 39 -7.49 -9.32 9.57
N LEU A 40 -8.79 -9.21 9.26
CA LEU A 40 -9.85 -9.00 10.26
C LEU A 40 -10.49 -10.26 10.88
N ASP A 41 -9.93 -11.45 10.72
CA ASP A 41 -10.46 -12.65 11.41
C ASP A 41 -9.84 -12.92 12.79
N LYS A 42 -8.89 -12.09 13.28
CA LYS A 42 -8.27 -12.32 14.60
C LYS A 42 -8.16 -11.10 15.53
N VAL A 43 -8.63 -9.92 15.13
CA VAL A 43 -8.49 -8.69 15.95
C VAL A 43 -9.86 -8.10 16.38
N VAL A 44 -10.98 -8.67 15.93
CA VAL A 44 -12.36 -8.18 16.26
C VAL A 44 -13.12 -9.16 17.15
N GLU A 45 -12.44 -9.89 18.05
CA GLU A 45 -13.11 -10.71 19.08
C GLU A 45 -13.05 -10.09 20.50
N TYR A 46 -12.80 -8.79 20.59
CA TYR A 46 -13.04 -8.00 21.80
C TYR A 46 -13.69 -6.66 21.44
N GLY A 47 -14.94 -6.70 21.01
CA GLY A 47 -15.73 -5.49 20.82
C GLY A 47 -17.00 -5.73 20.01
N SER A 48 -18.14 -5.70 20.72
CA SER A 48 -19.52 -5.58 20.20
C SER A 48 -19.98 -6.64 19.19
N ALA A 49 -20.47 -7.76 19.71
CA ALA A 49 -21.49 -8.55 19.03
C ALA A 49 -22.86 -7.86 19.21
N GLU A 50 -23.25 -6.97 18.30
CA GLU A 50 -24.68 -6.71 18.05
C GLU A 50 -25.15 -7.74 17.03
N HIS A 51 -25.85 -8.77 17.52
CA HIS A 51 -26.57 -9.72 16.70
C HIS A 51 -27.67 -8.97 15.91
N HIS A 52 -27.56 -8.92 14.58
CA HIS A 52 -28.75 -8.90 13.74
C HIS A 52 -29.29 -10.33 13.69
N GLN A 53 -30.17 -10.61 14.64
CA GLN A 53 -30.97 -11.83 14.69
C GLN A 53 -32.05 -11.72 13.60
N CYS A 54 -31.88 -12.46 12.51
CA CYS A 54 -33.02 -12.91 11.73
C CYS A 54 -33.76 -13.95 12.58
N SER A 55 -34.93 -13.57 13.11
CA SER A 55 -35.81 -14.47 13.87
C SER A 55 -36.35 -15.58 12.96
N PRO A 56 -36.36 -16.85 13.41
CA PRO A 56 -37.06 -17.91 12.71
C PRO A 56 -38.58 -17.78 12.92
N VAL A 57 -39.34 -17.92 11.83
CA VAL A 57 -40.81 -18.02 11.88
C VAL A 57 -41.18 -19.31 12.60
N GLN A 58 -41.97 -19.20 13.68
CA GLN A 58 -42.55 -20.34 14.39
C GLN A 58 -43.79 -20.87 13.62
N PRO A 59 -44.02 -22.19 13.58
CA PRO A 59 -45.13 -22.78 12.84
C PRO A 59 -46.37 -22.94 13.73
N GLN A 60 -47.07 -21.85 14.04
CA GLN A 60 -48.40 -21.91 14.66
C GLN A 60 -49.19 -20.68 14.23
N ASP A 61 -50.05 -20.86 13.23
CA ASP A 61 -51.36 -20.22 13.08
C ASP A 61 -51.95 -20.71 11.75
N TYR A 62 -52.47 -21.94 11.81
CA TYR A 62 -53.53 -22.36 10.89
C TYR A 62 -54.84 -21.72 11.35
N ASP A 63 -55.67 -21.44 10.37
CA ASP A 63 -57.05 -20.97 10.44
C ASP A 63 -57.23 -19.46 10.61
N LEU A 64 -57.57 -18.80 9.49
CA LEU A 64 -58.94 -18.32 9.32
C LEU A 64 -59.17 -17.75 7.91
N ILE A 65 -60.30 -18.16 7.33
CA ILE A 65 -61.13 -17.53 6.29
C ILE A 65 -60.58 -17.43 4.86
N HIS A 66 -61.08 -18.30 3.97
CA HIS A 66 -61.84 -17.82 2.82
C HIS A 66 -62.87 -18.88 2.38
N GLU A 67 -64.14 -18.58 2.66
CA GLU A 67 -65.29 -19.22 2.02
C GLU A 67 -65.35 -18.84 0.53
N GLY A 68 -65.87 -19.77 -0.27
CA GLY A 68 -66.47 -19.51 -1.57
C GLY A 68 -65.59 -19.88 -2.76
N TYR A 69 -65.79 -21.06 -3.34
CA TYR A 69 -66.55 -21.20 -4.58
C TYR A 69 -66.72 -22.67 -4.97
N ASP A 70 -67.87 -22.92 -5.59
CA ASP A 70 -68.57 -24.18 -5.76
C ASP A 70 -68.15 -24.96 -7.03
N HIS A 71 -68.40 -26.26 -6.97
CA HIS A 71 -68.65 -27.27 -8.01
C HIS A 71 -68.20 -27.06 -9.48
N SER A 72 -67.47 -28.05 -10.03
CA SER A 72 -68.00 -29.11 -10.92
C SER A 72 -67.03 -29.62 -12.02
N ASP A 73 -67.01 -30.95 -12.13
CA ASP A 73 -67.00 -31.77 -13.35
C ASP A 73 -65.83 -31.83 -14.36
N THR A 74 -65.29 -33.06 -14.40
CA THR A 74 -65.11 -33.95 -15.57
C THR A 74 -63.85 -33.88 -16.45
N HIS A 75 -63.17 -35.04 -16.42
CA HIS A 75 -62.58 -35.82 -17.51
C HIS A 75 -61.37 -35.33 -18.33
N ASN A 76 -60.43 -36.28 -18.43
CA ASN A 76 -59.43 -36.52 -19.46
C ASN A 76 -58.14 -35.70 -19.44
N GLY A 77 -57.12 -36.32 -18.84
CA GLY A 77 -56.01 -36.85 -19.62
C GLY A 77 -55.17 -35.85 -20.38
N LYS A 78 -54.08 -35.41 -19.74
CA LYS A 78 -52.72 -35.29 -20.29
C LYS A 78 -51.87 -34.60 -19.23
N GLN A 79 -50.71 -35.18 -18.97
CA GLN A 79 -49.65 -34.57 -18.17
C GLN A 79 -49.02 -33.44 -18.99
N PRO A 80 -48.79 -32.25 -18.40
CA PRO A 80 -47.77 -31.36 -18.92
C PRO A 80 -46.83 -30.86 -17.81
N ASP A 81 -45.56 -31.17 -18.04
CA ASP A 81 -44.42 -30.23 -18.07
C ASP A 81 -44.37 -29.11 -17.04
N ALA A 82 -43.31 -29.20 -16.24
CA ALA A 82 -42.81 -28.17 -15.35
C ALA A 82 -42.72 -26.82 -16.08
N LEU A 83 -43.46 -25.85 -15.56
CA LEU A 83 -43.48 -24.48 -16.07
C LEU A 83 -42.17 -23.78 -15.74
N HIS A 84 -41.40 -23.56 -16.79
CA HIS A 84 -40.33 -22.57 -16.92
C HIS A 84 -40.96 -21.17 -16.98
N ASP A 85 -40.51 -20.21 -16.16
CA ASP A 85 -40.08 -18.84 -16.55
C ASP A 85 -39.80 -17.94 -15.33
N PRO A 86 -39.05 -16.82 -15.40
CA PRO A 86 -37.88 -16.50 -16.23
C PRO A 86 -36.66 -16.21 -15.32
N GLN A 87 -35.52 -16.81 -15.62
CA GLN A 87 -34.24 -16.29 -15.14
C GLN A 87 -33.93 -14.99 -15.87
N CYS A 88 -34.00 -13.85 -15.17
CA CYS A 88 -33.17 -12.71 -15.51
C CYS A 88 -31.71 -13.08 -15.20
N PRO A 89 -30.76 -12.91 -16.14
CA PRO A 89 -29.36 -13.10 -15.87
C PRO A 89 -28.85 -11.84 -15.16
N THR A 90 -28.95 -11.81 -13.84
CA THR A 90 -27.94 -11.06 -13.08
C THR A 90 -26.72 -11.95 -13.05
N GLY A 91 -25.90 -11.83 -14.10
CA GLY A 91 -24.51 -12.22 -14.04
C GLY A 91 -23.83 -11.38 -12.96
N GLU A 92 -24.05 -11.72 -11.70
CA GLU A 92 -22.94 -11.72 -10.75
C GLU A 92 -21.99 -12.78 -11.29
N VAL A 93 -21.04 -12.32 -12.09
CA VAL A 93 -19.76 -12.99 -12.14
C VAL A 93 -19.38 -13.13 -10.68
N ALA A 94 -19.48 -14.35 -10.16
CA ALA A 94 -18.88 -14.71 -8.89
C ALA A 94 -17.42 -14.30 -9.03
N MET A 95 -17.10 -13.11 -8.50
CA MET A 95 -15.73 -12.63 -8.42
C MET A 95 -15.05 -13.57 -7.45
N THR A 96 -14.45 -14.62 -8.00
CA THR A 96 -13.49 -15.44 -7.27
C THR A 96 -12.49 -14.47 -6.66
N GLU A 97 -12.46 -14.44 -5.33
CA GLU A 97 -11.64 -13.57 -4.47
C GLU A 97 -10.12 -13.69 -4.71
N ASP A 98 -9.70 -14.57 -5.62
CA ASP A 98 -8.31 -14.83 -6.01
C ASP A 98 -7.77 -13.91 -7.13
N MET A 99 -8.58 -13.00 -7.68
CA MET A 99 -8.22 -12.21 -8.88
C MET A 99 -8.06 -10.70 -8.64
N TYR A 100 -7.50 -10.31 -7.50
CA TYR A 100 -7.18 -8.90 -7.20
C TYR A 100 -5.69 -8.71 -6.93
N LEU A 101 -4.88 -8.52 -7.98
CA LEU A 101 -3.52 -7.94 -7.98
C LEU A 101 -2.43 -8.61 -7.10
N GLY A 102 -2.81 -9.50 -6.18
CA GLY A 102 -1.97 -10.40 -5.40
C GLY A 102 -1.65 -11.69 -6.15
N SER A 103 -1.81 -11.71 -7.49
CA SER A 103 -1.41 -12.82 -8.35
C SER A 103 -0.05 -12.61 -9.01
N ILE A 104 0.57 -11.43 -8.87
CA ILE A 104 1.76 -11.07 -9.65
C ILE A 104 2.95 -10.80 -8.71
N THR A 105 4.05 -11.52 -8.92
CA THR A 105 5.30 -11.45 -8.13
C THR A 105 6.38 -10.67 -8.87
N THR A 106 5.98 -9.51 -9.36
CA THR A 106 6.84 -8.61 -10.12
C THR A 106 7.63 -7.68 -9.24
N ARG A 107 8.56 -6.97 -9.89
CA ARG A 107 9.37 -5.92 -9.28
C ARG A 107 8.53 -4.84 -8.61
N GLU A 108 7.39 -4.46 -9.21
CA GLU A 108 6.48 -3.46 -8.63
C GLU A 108 5.87 -3.95 -7.31
N SER A 109 5.42 -5.20 -7.29
CA SER A 109 4.88 -5.84 -6.08
C SER A 109 5.92 -5.91 -4.96
N ALA A 110 7.17 -6.25 -5.30
CA ALA A 110 8.28 -6.23 -4.34
C ALA A 110 8.46 -4.87 -3.65
N PHE A 111 8.41 -3.78 -4.41
CA PHE A 111 8.47 -2.43 -3.87
C PHE A 111 7.25 -2.08 -3.02
N VAL A 112 6.04 -2.44 -3.48
CA VAL A 112 4.78 -2.18 -2.75
C VAL A 112 4.79 -2.83 -1.36
N HIS A 113 5.20 -4.10 -1.27
CA HIS A 113 5.34 -4.81 -0.01
C HIS A 113 6.36 -4.12 0.91
N ALA A 114 7.52 -3.78 0.38
CA ALA A 114 8.57 -3.12 1.14
C ALA A 114 8.14 -1.74 1.68
N ILE A 115 7.58 -0.87 0.83
CA ILE A 115 7.18 0.49 1.23
C ILE A 115 5.97 0.47 2.17
N ALA A 116 5.05 -0.49 2.03
CA ALA A 116 3.92 -0.65 2.93
C ALA A 116 4.38 -1.14 4.32
N SER A 117 5.26 -2.14 4.40
CA SER A 117 5.83 -2.58 5.68
C SER A 117 6.68 -1.48 6.33
N ALA A 118 7.48 -0.75 5.55
CA ALA A 118 8.21 0.41 6.04
C ALA A 118 7.26 1.51 6.58
N GLY A 119 6.16 1.78 5.87
CA GLY A 119 5.14 2.75 6.27
C GLY A 119 4.46 2.38 7.59
N VAL A 120 4.10 1.11 7.79
CA VAL A 120 3.57 0.61 9.06
C VAL A 120 4.58 0.80 10.19
N ALA A 121 5.82 0.35 10.00
CA ALA A 121 6.86 0.52 11.01
C ALA A 121 7.09 2.00 11.35
N PHE A 122 7.14 2.86 10.33
CA PHE A 122 7.33 4.29 10.49
C PHE A 122 6.22 4.97 11.30
N ALA A 123 4.96 4.74 10.91
CA ALA A 123 3.80 5.36 11.53
C ALA A 123 3.59 4.90 12.97
N VAL A 124 3.79 3.60 13.25
CA VAL A 124 3.72 3.06 14.62
C VAL A 124 4.81 3.68 15.49
N THR A 125 6.08 3.68 15.03
CA THR A 125 7.19 4.29 15.78
C THR A 125 6.94 5.77 16.06
N ARG A 126 6.43 6.53 15.08
CA ARG A 126 6.09 7.95 15.24
C ARG A 126 4.98 8.15 16.29
N SER A 127 3.91 7.38 16.18
CA SER A 127 2.76 7.42 17.09
C SER A 127 3.15 7.10 18.54
N CYS A 128 4.07 6.15 18.74
CA CYS A 128 4.65 5.84 20.05
C CYS A 128 5.47 7.00 20.62
N ALA A 129 6.32 7.62 19.81
CA ALA A 129 7.16 8.74 20.25
C ALA A 129 6.35 10.01 20.57
N GLU A 130 5.19 10.19 19.94
CA GLU A 130 4.25 11.28 20.23
C GLU A 130 3.41 11.04 21.51
N GLY A 131 3.45 9.82 22.08
CA GLY A 131 2.66 9.45 23.25
C GLY A 131 1.17 9.25 22.96
N SER A 132 0.80 9.07 21.68
CA SER A 132 -0.59 8.85 21.24
C SER A 132 -1.07 7.42 21.45
N ALA A 133 -0.15 6.48 21.67
CA ALA A 133 -0.42 5.07 21.92
C ALA A 133 -0.13 4.71 23.38
N THR A 134 -0.98 3.89 24.00
CA THR A 134 -0.86 3.52 25.42
C THR A 134 0.12 2.39 25.69
N ILE A 135 0.41 1.56 24.70
CA ILE A 135 1.22 0.33 24.84
C ILE A 135 2.71 0.54 24.54
N CYS A 136 3.10 1.73 24.07
CA CYS A 136 4.45 2.04 23.65
C CYS A 136 4.80 3.50 23.95
N GLY A 137 6.08 3.84 23.79
CA GLY A 137 6.58 5.18 24.06
C GLY A 137 7.93 5.42 23.39
N CYS A 138 8.72 6.31 23.98
CA CYS A 138 10.10 6.53 23.57
C CYS A 138 10.98 5.32 23.91
N ASP A 139 12.05 5.12 23.14
CA ASP A 139 13.07 4.15 23.43
C ASP A 139 13.77 4.45 24.77
N THR A 140 13.69 3.49 25.69
CA THR A 140 14.25 3.55 27.06
C THR A 140 15.58 2.81 27.19
N ARG A 141 16.06 2.17 26.12
CA ARG A 141 17.30 1.39 26.15
C ARG A 141 18.51 2.28 26.42
N HIS A 142 19.54 1.69 27.02
CA HIS A 142 20.76 2.41 27.38
C HIS A 142 21.56 2.77 26.11
N LYS A 143 21.67 4.07 25.83
CA LYS A 143 22.27 4.61 24.59
C LYS A 143 23.80 4.82 24.68
N GLY A 144 24.43 4.35 25.75
CA GLY A 144 25.86 4.57 26.01
C GLY A 144 26.19 6.01 26.40
N ALA A 145 27.50 6.31 26.54
CA ALA A 145 27.97 7.67 26.79
C ALA A 145 27.65 8.57 25.57
N PRO A 146 27.17 9.81 25.78
CA PRO A 146 26.95 10.73 24.67
C PRO A 146 28.29 11.14 24.05
N GLY A 147 28.26 11.54 22.78
CA GLY A 147 29.42 12.11 22.11
C GLY A 147 29.84 13.46 22.71
N GLU A 148 31.00 13.95 22.29
CA GLU A 148 31.55 15.21 22.79
C GLU A 148 30.63 16.41 22.50
N GLY A 149 30.39 17.25 23.51
CA GLY A 149 29.62 18.49 23.36
C GLY A 149 28.11 18.33 23.30
N TRP A 150 27.54 17.19 23.72
CA TRP A 150 26.09 17.02 23.86
C TRP A 150 25.71 15.97 24.91
N LYS A 151 24.42 15.92 25.26
CA LYS A 151 23.85 14.91 26.16
C LYS A 151 22.64 14.23 25.54
N TRP A 152 22.41 12.96 25.89
CA TRP A 152 21.15 12.29 25.59
C TRP A 152 19.98 12.99 26.27
N GLY A 153 18.85 13.07 25.59
CA GLY A 153 17.58 13.54 26.15
C GLY A 153 16.52 13.67 25.08
N GLY A 154 15.33 14.15 25.43
CA GLY A 154 14.18 14.10 24.53
C GLY A 154 13.63 12.69 24.37
N CYS A 155 12.91 12.45 23.27
CA CYS A 155 12.28 11.17 22.96
C CYS A 155 13.02 10.51 21.80
N SER A 156 13.84 9.50 22.10
CA SER A 156 14.37 8.61 21.05
C SER A 156 13.22 7.77 20.50
N GLU A 157 13.05 7.75 19.19
CA GLU A 157 12.02 6.97 18.52
C GLU A 157 12.39 5.47 18.54
N ASP A 158 11.44 4.59 18.93
CA ASP A 158 11.68 3.14 19.00
C ASP A 158 11.32 2.44 17.67
N ALA A 159 12.25 2.46 16.72
CA ALA A 159 12.08 1.85 15.40
C ALA A 159 11.95 0.31 15.45
N GLU A 160 12.55 -0.33 16.46
CA GLU A 160 12.45 -1.77 16.64
C GLU A 160 11.03 -2.18 17.03
N PHE A 161 10.38 -1.41 17.91
CA PHE A 161 8.98 -1.64 18.26
C PHE A 161 8.06 -1.53 17.03
N GLY A 162 8.22 -0.47 16.22
CA GLY A 162 7.45 -0.31 14.99
C GLY A 162 7.70 -1.43 13.98
N SER A 163 8.95 -1.85 13.82
CA SER A 163 9.33 -2.97 12.96
C SER A 163 8.73 -4.30 13.41
N MET A 164 8.66 -4.53 14.73
CA MET A 164 8.02 -5.69 15.34
C MET A 164 6.51 -5.70 15.09
N VAL A 165 5.81 -4.58 15.30
CA VAL A 165 4.38 -4.47 14.97
C VAL A 165 4.13 -4.68 13.48
N SER A 166 4.96 -4.09 12.62
CA SER A 166 4.87 -4.31 11.17
C SER A 166 5.10 -5.79 10.81
N ARG A 167 5.98 -6.50 11.52
CA ARG A 167 6.22 -7.93 11.33
C ARG A 167 5.01 -8.77 11.64
N GLU A 168 4.46 -8.57 12.83
CA GLU A 168 3.28 -9.32 13.28
C GLU A 168 2.08 -9.08 12.36
N PHE A 169 1.97 -7.88 11.79
CA PHE A 169 0.86 -7.55 10.90
C PHE A 169 1.06 -8.05 9.46
N ALA A 170 2.19 -7.68 8.82
CA ALA A 170 2.43 -7.96 7.41
C ALA A 170 2.76 -9.43 7.14
N ASP A 171 3.49 -10.08 8.04
CA ASP A 171 3.96 -11.46 7.82
C ASP A 171 2.97 -12.52 8.31
N ALA A 172 1.92 -12.14 9.06
CA ALA A 172 0.92 -13.08 9.59
C ALA A 172 0.22 -13.93 8.52
N ARG A 173 0.11 -13.42 7.28
CA ARG A 173 -0.49 -14.15 6.15
C ARG A 173 0.55 -14.83 5.26
N GLU A 174 1.80 -14.39 5.33
CA GLU A 174 2.91 -14.96 4.57
C GLU A 174 3.47 -16.21 5.26
N ASN A 175 2.61 -17.11 5.72
CA ASN A 175 3.01 -18.34 6.44
C ASN A 175 3.03 -19.58 5.54
N ARG A 176 2.60 -19.46 4.28
CA ARG A 176 2.60 -20.59 3.35
C ARG A 176 4.02 -20.91 2.89
N PRO A 177 4.34 -22.20 2.65
CA PRO A 177 5.64 -22.62 2.13
C PRO A 177 5.71 -22.46 0.59
N ASP A 178 5.17 -21.36 0.06
CA ASP A 178 5.16 -21.04 -1.37
C ASP A 178 6.15 -19.90 -1.70
N ALA A 179 6.50 -19.81 -2.98
CA ALA A 179 7.48 -18.84 -3.47
C ALA A 179 7.03 -17.39 -3.24
N ARG A 180 5.72 -17.13 -3.34
CA ARG A 180 5.12 -15.82 -3.09
C ARG A 180 5.34 -15.38 -1.64
N SER A 181 4.99 -16.21 -0.66
CA SER A 181 5.19 -15.85 0.74
C SER A 181 6.67 -15.66 1.06
N ALA A 182 7.56 -16.45 0.45
CA ALA A 182 9.00 -16.26 0.59
C ALA A 182 9.47 -14.89 0.05
N MET A 183 8.98 -14.48 -1.11
CA MET A 183 9.26 -13.17 -1.70
C MET A 183 8.74 -12.03 -0.82
N ASN A 184 7.47 -12.12 -0.42
CA ASN A 184 6.80 -11.08 0.37
C ASN A 184 7.47 -10.88 1.72
N ARG A 185 7.77 -11.96 2.47
CA ARG A 185 8.52 -11.86 3.75
C ARG A 185 9.87 -11.16 3.59
N HIS A 186 10.61 -11.49 2.53
CA HIS A 186 11.90 -10.87 2.25
C HIS A 186 11.77 -9.37 2.00
N ASN A 187 10.85 -8.97 1.10
CA ASN A 187 10.66 -7.57 0.75
C ASN A 187 10.06 -6.75 1.92
N ASN A 188 9.13 -7.34 2.69
CA ASN A 188 8.61 -6.74 3.92
C ASN A 188 9.76 -6.47 4.91
N GLU A 189 10.70 -7.41 5.06
CA GLU A 189 11.88 -7.23 5.93
C GLU A 189 12.82 -6.15 5.40
N ALA A 190 13.11 -6.12 4.10
CA ALA A 190 13.91 -5.05 3.49
C ALA A 190 13.31 -3.66 3.76
N GLY A 191 11.98 -3.54 3.68
CA GLY A 191 11.23 -2.34 4.05
C GLY A 191 11.42 -1.95 5.52
N ARG A 192 11.20 -2.88 6.46
CA ARG A 192 11.37 -2.63 7.91
C ARG A 192 12.81 -2.28 8.28
N THR A 193 13.77 -3.02 7.74
CA THR A 193 15.20 -2.79 7.97
C THR A 193 15.61 -1.40 7.50
N SER A 194 15.03 -0.89 6.41
CA SER A 194 15.30 0.48 5.95
C SER A 194 14.96 1.55 6.99
N ILE A 195 13.93 1.35 7.82
CA ILE A 195 13.58 2.29 8.90
C ILE A 195 14.65 2.30 9.99
N ASN A 196 15.14 1.12 10.38
CA ASN A 196 16.18 1.00 11.40
C ASN A 196 17.53 1.56 10.91
N ASP A 197 17.89 1.27 9.66
CA ASP A 197 19.16 1.71 9.06
C ASP A 197 19.25 3.24 8.87
N HIS A 198 18.11 3.94 8.76
CA HIS A 198 18.06 5.39 8.51
C HIS A 198 17.76 6.24 9.75
N LEU A 199 17.75 5.64 10.94
CA LEU A 199 17.75 6.41 12.18
C LEU A 199 18.97 7.33 12.22
N HIS A 200 18.74 8.59 12.53
CA HIS A 200 19.81 9.58 12.64
C HIS A 200 19.69 10.36 13.94
N LEU A 201 20.83 10.88 14.39
CA LEU A 201 20.90 11.69 15.59
C LEU A 201 20.33 13.08 15.29
N LYS A 202 19.21 13.42 15.93
CA LYS A 202 18.60 14.75 15.87
C LYS A 202 18.90 15.49 17.15
N CYS A 203 19.39 16.73 17.04
CA CYS A 203 19.79 17.54 18.18
C CYS A 203 19.01 18.85 18.24
N LYS A 204 18.72 19.32 19.46
CA LYS A 204 18.19 20.66 19.72
C LYS A 204 19.18 21.45 20.55
N CYS A 205 19.49 22.65 20.07
CA CYS A 205 20.34 23.61 20.74
C CYS A 205 19.51 24.49 21.68
N HIS A 206 20.03 24.73 22.89
CA HIS A 206 19.35 25.52 23.91
C HIS A 206 20.31 26.36 24.76
N GLY A 207 21.49 26.67 24.22
CA GLY A 207 22.40 27.65 24.80
C GLY A 207 21.87 29.09 24.71
N LEU A 208 22.60 30.02 25.32
CA LEU A 208 22.25 31.45 25.34
C LEU A 208 21.99 31.96 23.91
N SER A 209 20.86 32.65 23.73
CA SER A 209 20.40 33.15 22.42
C SER A 209 20.28 32.09 21.31
N GLY A 210 20.08 30.82 21.66
CA GLY A 210 19.97 29.71 20.71
C GLY A 210 21.31 29.09 20.29
N SER A 211 22.40 29.39 21.01
CA SER A 211 23.70 28.77 20.73
C SER A 211 23.68 27.24 20.92
N CYS A 212 24.54 26.54 20.18
CA CYS A 212 24.68 25.08 20.23
C CYS A 212 25.79 24.59 21.18
N GLU A 213 26.31 25.46 22.04
CA GLU A 213 27.29 25.09 23.09
C GLU A 213 26.71 24.07 24.06
N VAL A 214 25.40 24.17 24.31
CA VAL A 214 24.63 23.14 25.01
C VAL A 214 23.55 22.64 24.06
N LYS A 215 23.62 21.35 23.74
CA LYS A 215 22.62 20.68 22.92
C LYS A 215 22.27 19.30 23.46
N THR A 216 21.03 18.90 23.22
CA THR A 216 20.50 17.59 23.60
C THR A 216 20.11 16.85 22.34
N CYS A 217 20.44 15.57 22.26
CA CYS A 217 20.18 14.76 21.07
C CYS A 217 19.42 13.47 21.39
N TRP A 218 18.68 12.98 20.40
CA TRP A 218 17.92 11.73 20.41
C TRP A 218 17.95 11.07 19.03
N TRP A 219 17.62 9.77 18.99
CA TRP A 219 17.41 9.06 17.73
C TRP A 219 16.05 9.43 17.14
N SER A 220 16.02 9.77 15.85
CA SER A 220 14.81 10.17 15.16
C SER A 220 14.78 9.56 13.76
N GLN A 221 13.58 9.20 13.31
CA GLN A 221 13.36 8.78 11.93
C GLN A 221 13.51 9.98 10.98
N PRO A 222 13.98 9.76 9.74
CA PRO A 222 13.99 10.79 8.70
C PRO A 222 12.56 11.13 8.26
N ASP A 223 12.43 12.06 7.32
CA ASP A 223 11.20 12.18 6.54
C ASP A 223 10.98 10.88 5.75
N PHE A 224 9.73 10.43 5.63
CA PHE A 224 9.42 9.19 4.92
C PHE A 224 9.81 9.23 3.43
N ARG A 225 9.93 10.43 2.84
CA ARG A 225 10.49 10.62 1.49
C ARG A 225 11.89 10.01 1.34
N VAL A 226 12.74 10.12 2.37
CA VAL A 226 14.10 9.54 2.34
C VAL A 226 14.03 8.02 2.21
N ILE A 227 13.08 7.39 2.89
CA ILE A 227 12.84 5.94 2.82
C ILE A 227 12.27 5.55 1.45
N GLY A 228 11.34 6.35 0.92
CA GLY A 228 10.79 6.20 -0.42
C GLY A 228 11.88 6.23 -1.50
N ASP A 229 12.77 7.22 -1.44
CA ASP A 229 13.89 7.38 -2.37
C ASP A 229 14.86 6.19 -2.26
N TYR A 230 15.23 5.79 -1.03
CA TYR A 230 16.10 4.63 -0.79
C TYR A 230 15.50 3.32 -1.35
N LEU A 231 14.23 3.03 -1.05
CA LEU A 231 13.57 1.84 -1.57
C LEU A 231 13.37 1.91 -3.09
N LYS A 232 13.25 3.12 -3.66
CA LYS A 232 13.12 3.33 -5.10
C LYS A 232 14.42 2.99 -5.83
N ASP A 233 15.57 3.25 -5.21
CA ASP A 233 16.87 2.78 -5.68
C ASP A 233 16.97 1.26 -5.59
N LYS A 234 16.52 0.66 -4.48
CA LYS A 234 16.46 -0.80 -4.31
C LYS A 234 15.55 -1.48 -5.32
N TYR A 235 14.46 -0.83 -5.74
CA TYR A 235 13.61 -1.30 -6.83
C TYR A 235 14.37 -1.33 -8.16
N ASP A 236 15.15 -0.30 -8.49
CA ASP A 236 15.90 -0.28 -9.76
C ASP A 236 16.97 -1.37 -9.82
N SER A 237 17.55 -1.73 -8.66
CA SER A 237 18.55 -2.81 -8.52
C SER A 237 17.98 -4.14 -8.01
N ALA A 238 16.65 -4.34 -8.04
CA ALA A 238 16.03 -5.56 -7.50
C ALA A 238 16.53 -6.83 -8.20
N SER A 239 16.75 -7.89 -7.43
CA SER A 239 17.31 -9.15 -7.93
C SER A 239 16.21 -10.10 -8.42
N GLU A 240 16.38 -10.60 -9.65
CA GLU A 240 15.51 -11.64 -10.20
C GLU A 240 15.91 -13.01 -9.63
N MET A 241 14.92 -13.71 -9.09
CA MET A 241 15.04 -15.03 -8.47
C MET A 241 14.41 -16.10 -9.35
N VAL A 242 14.73 -17.35 -9.07
CA VAL A 242 14.02 -18.51 -9.62
C VAL A 242 13.52 -19.38 -8.47
N VAL A 243 12.37 -20.01 -8.70
CA VAL A 243 11.72 -20.88 -7.73
C VAL A 243 12.32 -22.28 -7.78
N GLU A 244 12.76 -22.78 -6.64
CA GLU A 244 13.14 -24.18 -6.44
C GLU A 244 12.13 -24.86 -5.51
N LYS A 245 11.80 -26.12 -5.80
CA LYS A 245 10.90 -26.92 -4.97
C LYS A 245 11.67 -28.08 -4.37
N HIS A 246 11.63 -28.22 -3.06
CA HIS A 246 12.19 -29.35 -2.35
C HIS A 246 11.21 -29.91 -1.32
N ARG A 247 11.46 -31.13 -0.86
CA ARG A 247 10.57 -31.84 0.06
C ARG A 247 11.17 -31.82 1.45
N GLU A 248 10.40 -31.27 2.40
CA GLU A 248 10.70 -31.29 3.82
C GLU A 248 9.74 -32.23 4.55
N SER A 249 9.97 -32.45 5.85
CA SER A 249 9.13 -33.31 6.70
C SER A 249 7.66 -32.87 6.75
N ARG A 250 7.40 -31.56 6.56
CA ARG A 250 6.05 -30.97 6.57
C ARG A 250 5.39 -30.87 5.20
N GLY A 251 6.08 -31.26 4.12
CA GLY A 251 5.55 -31.21 2.75
C GLY A 251 6.50 -30.58 1.75
N TRP A 252 5.97 -30.20 0.59
CA TRP A 252 6.70 -29.45 -0.43
C TRP A 252 6.89 -28.01 0.02
N VAL A 253 8.11 -27.51 -0.15
CA VAL A 253 8.48 -26.13 0.15
C VAL A 253 9.10 -25.52 -1.10
N GLU A 254 8.70 -24.29 -1.41
CA GLU A 254 9.27 -23.50 -2.47
C GLU A 254 10.24 -22.47 -1.89
N THR A 255 11.46 -22.41 -2.43
CA THR A 255 12.46 -21.41 -2.06
C THR A 255 12.91 -20.59 -3.26
N LEU A 256 13.46 -19.41 -2.97
CA LEU A 256 13.96 -18.48 -3.97
C LEU A 256 15.49 -18.55 -3.99
N ARG A 257 16.06 -18.75 -5.18
CA ARG A 257 17.50 -18.60 -5.41
C ARG A 257 17.76 -17.54 -6.46
N PRO A 258 18.92 -16.84 -6.44
CA PRO A 258 19.26 -15.87 -7.48
C PRO A 258 19.31 -16.54 -8.86
N LYS A 259 18.66 -15.92 -9.86
CA LYS A 259 18.69 -16.40 -11.25
C LYS A 259 20.10 -16.33 -11.84
N TYR A 260 20.85 -15.29 -11.47
CA TYR A 260 22.18 -15.00 -12.00
C TYR A 260 23.22 -15.10 -10.87
N THR A 261 23.96 -16.21 -10.84
CA THR A 261 24.91 -16.53 -9.76
C THR A 261 26.27 -15.81 -9.86
N PHE A 262 26.56 -15.19 -11.00
CA PHE A 262 27.80 -14.43 -11.22
C PHE A 262 27.74 -13.00 -10.65
N PHE A 263 26.55 -12.52 -10.30
CA PHE A 263 26.37 -11.27 -9.56
C PHE A 263 26.37 -11.54 -8.05
N LYS A 264 26.55 -10.47 -7.26
CA LYS A 264 26.42 -10.57 -5.80
C LYS A 264 25.00 -11.01 -5.43
N PRO A 265 24.83 -11.99 -4.53
CA PRO A 265 23.52 -12.41 -4.08
C PRO A 265 22.81 -11.27 -3.30
N PRO A 266 21.47 -11.19 -3.34
CA PRO A 266 20.72 -10.19 -2.59
C PRO A 266 20.87 -10.39 -1.09
N THR A 267 20.95 -9.27 -0.37
CA THR A 267 20.97 -9.21 1.09
C THR A 267 19.55 -9.00 1.64
N GLU A 268 19.38 -9.03 2.97
CA GLU A 268 18.12 -8.69 3.65
C GLU A 268 17.62 -7.25 3.39
N ARG A 269 18.47 -6.39 2.81
CA ARG A 269 18.17 -4.98 2.47
C ARG A 269 17.82 -4.77 1.01
N ASP A 270 17.90 -5.83 0.20
CA ASP A 270 17.64 -5.77 -1.24
C ASP A 270 16.22 -6.25 -1.54
N LEU A 271 15.68 -5.85 -2.69
CA LEU A 271 14.37 -6.34 -3.14
C LEU A 271 14.55 -7.52 -4.08
N VAL A 272 13.64 -8.48 -3.98
CA VAL A 272 13.62 -9.69 -4.81
C VAL A 272 12.28 -9.89 -5.49
N TYR A 273 12.31 -10.42 -6.71
CA TYR A 273 11.12 -10.77 -7.50
C TYR A 273 11.43 -11.98 -8.38
N TYR A 274 10.43 -12.70 -8.89
CA TYR A 274 10.68 -13.87 -9.77
C TYR A 274 9.78 -13.94 -11.01
N GLU A 275 8.83 -13.03 -11.17
CA GLU A 275 8.04 -12.88 -12.39
C GLU A 275 8.38 -11.58 -13.13
N SER A 276 8.41 -11.64 -14.47
CA SER A 276 8.65 -10.47 -15.30
C SER A 276 7.45 -9.51 -15.28
N SER A 277 7.72 -8.21 -15.18
CA SER A 277 6.68 -7.18 -15.20
C SER A 277 5.94 -7.19 -16.54
N PRO A 278 4.59 -7.09 -16.53
CA PRO A 278 3.81 -7.03 -17.75
C PRO A 278 4.03 -5.71 -18.48
N ASN A 279 3.52 -5.62 -19.71
CA ASN A 279 3.49 -4.37 -20.42
C ASN A 279 2.34 -3.48 -19.92
N PHE A 280 2.68 -2.36 -19.27
CA PHE A 280 1.71 -1.39 -18.74
C PHE A 280 1.20 -0.35 -19.75
N CYS A 281 1.49 -0.50 -21.04
CA CYS A 281 1.06 0.45 -22.08
C CYS A 281 -0.44 0.44 -22.34
N GLU A 282 -1.03 -0.75 -22.38
CA GLU A 282 -2.43 -0.99 -22.71
C GLU A 282 -3.20 -1.42 -21.45
N PRO A 283 -4.50 -1.11 -21.37
CA PRO A 283 -5.33 -1.60 -20.28
C PRO A 283 -5.37 -3.13 -20.27
N ASN A 284 -5.11 -3.72 -19.12
CA ASN A 284 -5.19 -5.16 -18.91
C ASN A 284 -5.71 -5.44 -17.49
N THR A 285 -6.93 -5.96 -17.41
CA THR A 285 -7.63 -6.27 -16.15
C THR A 285 -6.98 -7.40 -15.36
N GLU A 286 -6.35 -8.38 -16.03
CA GLU A 286 -5.66 -9.50 -15.37
C GLU A 286 -4.42 -9.02 -14.61
N THR A 287 -3.73 -8.03 -15.17
CA THR A 287 -2.54 -7.43 -14.54
C THR A 287 -2.86 -6.21 -13.69
N GLY A 288 -4.12 -5.79 -13.67
CA GLY A 288 -4.58 -4.52 -13.09
C GLY A 288 -3.96 -3.28 -13.74
N SER A 289 -3.46 -3.36 -14.98
CA SER A 289 -2.97 -2.17 -15.70
C SER A 289 -4.14 -1.37 -16.26
N PHE A 290 -4.18 -0.06 -16.02
CA PHE A 290 -5.13 0.86 -16.67
C PHE A 290 -4.64 1.35 -18.05
N GLY A 291 -3.43 0.98 -18.47
CA GLY A 291 -2.76 1.56 -19.62
C GLY A 291 -2.28 3.00 -19.37
N THR A 292 -1.75 3.64 -20.42
CA THR A 292 -1.18 4.98 -20.32
C THR A 292 -1.98 6.07 -21.00
N ARG A 293 -3.15 5.74 -21.56
CA ARG A 293 -4.04 6.71 -22.22
C ARG A 293 -4.48 7.81 -21.25
N ASP A 294 -4.60 9.03 -21.76
CA ASP A 294 -4.98 10.26 -21.04
C ASP A 294 -4.03 10.67 -19.90
N ARG A 295 -2.89 9.99 -19.74
CA ARG A 295 -1.88 10.38 -18.77
C ARG A 295 -1.08 11.58 -19.23
N ILE A 296 -0.82 12.48 -18.29
CA ILE A 296 0.04 13.65 -18.53
C ILE A 296 1.46 13.18 -18.80
N CYS A 297 2.04 13.67 -19.89
CA CYS A 297 3.41 13.36 -20.30
C CYS A 297 4.24 14.64 -20.47
N ASN A 298 5.56 14.48 -20.40
CA ASN A 298 6.50 15.57 -20.49
C ASN A 298 7.15 15.64 -21.88
N VAL A 299 6.84 16.66 -22.68
CA VAL A 299 7.40 16.81 -24.03
C VAL A 299 8.89 17.15 -24.05
N THR A 300 9.43 17.71 -22.96
CA THR A 300 10.86 18.05 -22.89
C THR A 300 11.72 16.90 -22.39
N SER A 301 11.11 15.85 -21.82
CA SER A 301 11.82 14.68 -21.32
C SER A 301 11.95 13.61 -22.42
N HIS A 302 13.16 13.08 -22.58
CA HIS A 302 13.41 11.85 -23.35
C HIS A 302 13.40 10.59 -22.46
N GLY A 303 13.11 10.77 -21.17
CA GLY A 303 13.01 9.69 -20.19
C GLY A 303 11.63 9.03 -20.17
N ILE A 304 11.38 8.24 -19.13
CA ILE A 304 10.17 7.41 -19.01
C ILE A 304 8.89 8.25 -18.80
N ASP A 305 9.03 9.45 -18.23
CA ASP A 305 7.97 10.47 -18.13
C ASP A 305 7.74 11.22 -19.45
N GLY A 306 8.64 11.02 -20.42
CA GLY A 306 8.58 11.60 -21.76
C GLY A 306 7.40 11.09 -22.58
N CYS A 307 6.83 11.94 -23.43
CA CYS A 307 5.66 11.55 -24.23
C CYS A 307 5.92 10.36 -25.17
N ASP A 308 7.14 10.22 -25.70
CA ASP A 308 7.48 9.09 -26.58
C ASP A 308 7.42 7.75 -25.85
N LEU A 309 7.98 7.69 -24.63
CA LEU A 309 8.08 6.47 -23.84
C LEU A 309 6.82 6.21 -23.00
N LEU A 310 6.23 7.22 -22.37
CA LEU A 310 5.04 7.08 -21.54
C LEU A 310 3.82 6.70 -22.39
N CYS A 311 3.67 7.32 -23.57
CA CYS A 311 2.55 7.07 -24.48
C CYS A 311 2.80 5.88 -25.43
N CYS A 312 3.92 5.17 -25.26
CA CYS A 312 4.24 3.95 -26.01
C CYS A 312 4.19 4.13 -27.54
N GLY A 313 4.62 5.29 -28.04
CA GLY A 313 4.62 5.62 -29.47
C GLY A 313 3.26 5.99 -30.08
N ARG A 314 2.16 6.02 -29.31
CA ARG A 314 0.83 6.41 -29.81
C ARG A 314 0.69 7.93 -30.08
N GLY A 315 1.69 8.71 -29.67
CA GLY A 315 1.65 10.17 -29.67
C GLY A 315 0.83 10.74 -28.50
N HIS A 316 0.65 12.06 -28.50
CA HIS A 316 -0.06 12.78 -27.44
C HIS A 316 -0.98 13.86 -28.01
N ASN A 317 -2.01 14.20 -27.25
CA ASN A 317 -2.84 15.38 -27.44
C ASN A 317 -2.20 16.56 -26.70
N THR A 318 -2.52 17.78 -27.12
CA THR A 318 -2.08 19.02 -26.46
C THR A 318 -3.29 19.89 -26.21
N ARG A 319 -3.44 20.37 -24.97
CA ARG A 319 -4.47 21.33 -24.60
C ARG A 319 -3.84 22.50 -23.84
N THR A 320 -4.32 23.70 -24.09
CA THR A 320 -3.90 24.88 -23.34
C THR A 320 -4.81 25.09 -22.14
N GLU A 321 -4.25 25.15 -20.94
CA GLU A 321 -4.96 25.27 -19.68
C GLU A 321 -4.56 26.59 -18.98
N LYS A 322 -5.56 27.38 -18.57
CA LYS A 322 -5.33 28.62 -17.81
C LYS A 322 -5.50 28.32 -16.33
N ARG A 323 -4.46 28.56 -15.53
CA ARG A 323 -4.49 28.39 -14.08
C ARG A 323 -4.30 29.73 -13.39
N LYS A 324 -5.12 29.99 -12.37
CA LYS A 324 -4.93 31.13 -11.47
C LYS A 324 -3.92 30.75 -10.41
N GLU A 325 -2.86 31.54 -10.30
CA GLU A 325 -1.85 31.38 -9.25
C GLU A 325 -1.61 32.71 -8.54
N LYS A 326 -1.11 32.63 -7.30
CA LYS A 326 -0.65 33.81 -6.58
C LYS A 326 0.70 34.22 -7.16
N CYS A 327 0.81 35.48 -7.54
CA CYS A 327 2.00 36.06 -8.16
C CYS A 327 2.30 37.42 -7.53
N HIS A 328 3.51 37.95 -7.80
CA HIS A 328 3.94 39.26 -7.30
C HIS A 328 3.67 39.43 -5.79
N CYS A 329 4.01 38.39 -5.02
CA CYS A 329 3.80 38.37 -3.58
C CYS A 329 4.78 39.32 -2.88
N ILE A 330 4.26 40.31 -2.19
CA ILE A 330 5.02 41.28 -1.40
C ILE A 330 4.80 40.96 0.07
N PHE A 331 5.91 40.74 0.79
CA PHE A 331 5.89 40.64 2.24
C PHE A 331 5.83 42.03 2.86
N HIS A 332 4.80 42.28 3.66
CA HIS A 332 4.70 43.49 4.47
C HIS A 332 5.24 43.16 5.86
N TRP A 333 6.35 43.82 6.23
CA TRP A 333 6.93 43.65 7.56
C TRP A 333 5.87 44.03 8.61
N CYS A 334 5.52 43.05 9.46
CA CYS A 334 4.45 43.02 10.46
C CYS A 334 3.00 42.82 9.95
N CYS A 335 2.52 41.63 9.52
CA CYS A 335 3.06 40.26 9.44
C CYS A 335 2.30 39.47 8.35
N TYR A 336 2.10 40.05 7.16
CA TYR A 336 1.29 39.39 6.13
C TYR A 336 1.93 39.48 4.75
N VAL A 337 1.58 38.51 3.91
CA VAL A 337 1.97 38.48 2.50
C VAL A 337 0.75 38.92 1.69
N SER A 338 0.93 39.94 0.86
CA SER A 338 -0.06 40.36 -0.12
C SER A 338 0.37 39.85 -1.49
N CYS A 339 -0.47 39.05 -2.15
CA CYS A 339 -0.22 38.55 -3.49
C CYS A 339 -1.32 39.00 -4.45
N GLN A 340 -0.95 39.26 -5.69
CA GLN A 340 -1.89 39.44 -6.78
C GLN A 340 -2.32 38.06 -7.33
N GLU A 341 -3.47 38.01 -8.01
CA GLU A 341 -3.87 36.83 -8.79
C GLU A 341 -3.41 37.00 -10.23
N CYS A 342 -2.56 36.11 -10.70
CA CYS A 342 -2.17 36.03 -12.11
C CYS A 342 -2.84 34.84 -12.76
N VAL A 343 -3.16 34.98 -14.05
CA VAL A 343 -3.52 33.86 -14.90
C VAL A 343 -2.28 33.45 -15.68
N ARG A 344 -1.77 32.25 -15.41
CA ARG A 344 -0.75 31.61 -16.24
C ARG A 344 -1.40 30.65 -17.23
N ILE A 345 -0.77 30.54 -18.38
CA ILE A 345 -1.19 29.66 -19.46
C ILE A 345 -0.14 28.55 -19.56
N TYR A 346 -0.60 27.30 -19.49
CA TYR A 346 0.25 26.12 -19.62
C TYR A 346 -0.26 25.26 -20.76
N ASP A 347 0.65 24.65 -21.52
CA ASP A 347 0.29 23.57 -22.42
C ASP A 347 0.43 22.24 -21.69
N VAL A 348 -0.65 21.47 -21.66
CA VAL A 348 -0.72 20.16 -21.02
C VAL A 348 -0.82 19.11 -22.11
N HIS A 349 0.10 18.16 -22.07
CA HIS A 349 0.17 17.07 -23.04
C HIS A 349 -0.32 15.77 -22.41
N THR A 350 -1.21 15.06 -23.08
CA THR A 350 -1.76 13.79 -22.60
C THR A 350 -1.66 12.69 -23.64
N CYS A 351 -1.28 11.49 -23.23
CA CYS A 351 -1.16 10.34 -24.13
C CYS A 351 -2.49 10.00 -24.82
N LYS A 352 -2.40 9.55 -26.08
CA LYS A 352 -3.56 9.09 -26.86
C LYS A 352 -4.00 7.67 -26.51
#